data_AF-A0A518F0H5-F1
#
_entry.id   AF-A0A518F0H5-F1
#
_cell.length_a   1.000
_cell.length_b   1.000
_cell.length_c   1.000
_cell.angle_alpha   90.00
_cell.angle_beta   90.00
_cell.angle_gamma   90.00
#
_symmetry.space_group_name_H-M   'P 1'
#
loop_
_entity.id
_entity.type
_entity.pdbx_description
1 polymer ?
#
loop_
_entity_poly.entity_id
_entity_poly.type
_entity_poly.pdbx_seq_one_letter_code
_entity_poly.pdbx_strand_id
1 'polypeptide(L)'
;MRESKVTVKIPRPLYRKIQLVVEGSGFSSPTDFIVFVLRDLMGDSPSAKVDPEAGVVPESEAREFTQAELDDVRRKLENLGYL
;
A
#
# COMPACT_ATOMS: atom_id res chain seq x y z
N MET A 1 20.71 -7.59 -3.74
CA MET A 1 20.90 -6.67 -2.60
C MET A 1 19.52 -6.37 -2.06
N ARG A 2 19.23 -6.63 -0.78
CA ARG A 2 17.94 -6.25 -0.19
C ARG A 2 17.82 -4.73 -0.26
N GLU A 3 16.81 -4.23 -0.97
CA GLU A 3 16.56 -2.80 -1.06
C GLU A 3 16.32 -2.21 0.33
N SER A 4 16.79 -0.99 0.54
CA SER A 4 16.59 -0.28 1.80
C SER A 4 15.11 0.10 1.98
N LYS A 5 14.54 -0.22 3.15
CA LYS A 5 13.18 0.20 3.49
C LYS A 5 13.10 1.72 3.62
N VAL A 6 12.01 2.31 3.11
CA VAL A 6 11.69 3.73 3.30
C VAL A 6 10.77 3.92 4.52
N THR A 7 10.82 5.10 5.14
CA THR A 7 9.91 5.47 6.24
C THR A 7 8.87 6.47 5.74
N VAL A 8 7.59 6.14 5.89
CA VAL A 8 6.47 7.02 5.54
C VAL A 8 5.90 7.65 6.81
N LYS A 9 5.69 8.97 6.80
CA LYS A 9 5.02 9.67 7.90
C LYS A 9 3.52 9.53 7.75
N ILE A 10 2.87 8.93 8.74
CA ILE A 10 1.40 8.78 8.81
C ILE A 10 0.89 9.64 9.96
N PRO A 11 -0.12 10.51 9.73
CA PRO A 11 -0.74 11.27 10.82
C PRO A 11 -1.21 10.35 11.95
N ARG A 12 -0.89 10.72 13.20
CA ARG A 12 -1.22 9.88 14.38
C ARG A 12 -2.70 9.49 14.46
N PRO A 13 -3.68 10.36 14.15
CA PRO A 13 -5.09 9.96 14.17
C PRO A 13 -5.40 8.83 13.17
N LEU A 14 -4.78 8.85 11.99
CA LEU A 14 -4.95 7.81 10.98
C LEU A 14 -4.30 6.50 11.43
N TYR A 15 -3.07 6.57 11.97
CA TYR A 15 -2.40 5.39 12.49
C TYR A 15 -3.21 4.68 13.59
N ARG A 16 -3.83 5.44 14.51
CA ARG A 16 -4.70 4.88 15.55
C ARG A 16 -5.93 4.16 14.97
N LYS A 17 -6.56 4.71 13.93
CA LYS A 17 -7.67 4.03 13.24
C LYS A 17 -7.20 2.71 12.63
N ILE A 18 -6.02 2.71 12.00
CA ILE A 18 -5.42 1.49 11.43
C ILE A 18 -5.17 0.46 12.54
N GLN A 19 -4.64 0.87 13.69
CA GLN A 19 -4.44 -0.04 14.84
C GLN A 19 -5.74 -0.73 15.26
N LEU A 20 -6.85 0.01 15.34
CA LEU A 20 -8.16 -0.55 15.70
C LEU A 20 -8.69 -1.52 14.64
N VAL A 21 -8.50 -1.21 13.35
CA VAL A 21 -8.91 -2.11 12.26
C VAL A 21 -8.08 -3.40 12.24
N VAL A 22 -6.81 -3.30 12.62
CA VAL A 22 -5.89 -4.44 12.65
C VAL A 22 -6.14 -5.35 13.87
N GLU A 23 -6.77 -4.84 14.92
CA GLU A 23 -7.12 -5.62 16.10
C GLU A 23 -8.12 -6.74 15.75
N GLY A 24 -7.69 -8.00 15.85
CA GLY A 24 -8.51 -9.17 15.49
C GLY A 24 -8.44 -9.59 14.01
N SER A 25 -7.68 -8.87 13.17
CA SER A 25 -7.51 -9.17 11.74
C SER A 25 -6.52 -10.30 11.42
N GLY A 26 -5.75 -10.76 12.42
CA GLY A 26 -4.69 -11.76 12.25
C GLY A 26 -3.35 -11.22 11.77
N PHE A 27 -3.23 -9.91 11.49
CA PHE A 27 -1.95 -9.28 11.16
C PHE A 27 -1.09 -9.06 12.42
N SER A 28 0.22 -9.30 12.28
CA SER A 28 1.23 -9.14 13.34
C SER A 28 1.51 -7.69 13.71
N SER A 29 1.31 -6.76 12.76
CA SER A 29 1.50 -5.34 13.02
C SER A 29 0.66 -4.45 12.09
N PRO A 30 0.33 -3.23 12.52
CA PRO A 30 -0.27 -2.22 11.65
C PRO A 30 0.58 -1.91 10.42
N THR A 31 1.90 -2.00 10.55
CA THR A 31 2.84 -1.80 9.45
C THR A 31 2.70 -2.89 8.39
N ASP A 32 2.57 -4.16 8.80
CA ASP A 32 2.39 -5.28 7.87
C ASP A 32 1.07 -5.17 7.12
N PHE A 33 0.01 -4.74 7.82
CA PHE A 33 -1.28 -4.45 7.19
C PHE A 33 -1.17 -3.32 6.16
N ILE A 34 -0.49 -2.22 6.48
CA ILE A 34 -0.27 -1.10 5.55
C ILE A 34 0.47 -1.60 4.30
N VAL A 35 1.54 -2.39 4.47
CA VAL A 35 2.30 -2.95 3.35
C VAL A 35 1.42 -3.88 2.51
N PHE A 36 0.60 -4.72 3.14
CA PHE A 36 -0.33 -5.61 2.44
C PHE A 36 -1.33 -4.84 1.59
N VAL A 37 -2.00 -3.82 2.16
CA VAL A 37 -2.96 -2.99 1.42
C VAL A 37 -2.28 -2.25 0.28
N LEU A 38 -1.07 -1.73 0.49
CA LEU A 38 -0.33 -1.08 -0.58
C LEU A 38 0.03 -2.04 -1.72
N ARG A 39 0.43 -3.28 -1.41
CA ARG A 39 0.69 -4.30 -2.43
C ARG A 39 -0.57 -4.67 -3.21
N ASP A 40 -1.67 -4.89 -2.50
CA ASP A 40 -2.98 -5.21 -3.09
C ASP A 40 -3.46 -4.10 -4.04
N LEU A 41 -3.36 -2.84 -3.61
CA LEU A 41 -3.70 -1.67 -4.44
C LEU A 41 -2.80 -1.52 -5.66
N MET A 42 -1.52 -1.87 -5.54
CA MET A 42 -0.57 -1.85 -6.66
C MET A 42 -0.74 -3.07 -7.58
N GLY A 43 -1.65 -4.01 -7.27
CA GLY A 43 -1.87 -5.23 -8.05
C GLY A 43 -0.85 -6.35 -7.78
N ASP A 44 0.03 -6.15 -6.80
CA ASP A 44 1.16 -7.02 -6.45
C ASP A 44 0.66 -8.13 -5.49
N SER A 45 -0.24 -8.98 -5.99
CA SER A 45 -0.87 -10.05 -5.22
C SER A 45 0.14 -11.14 -4.85
N PRO A 46 0.11 -11.73 -3.64
CA PRO A 46 1.11 -12.72 -3.18
C PRO A 46 1.12 -14.06 -3.95
N SER A 47 0.24 -14.24 -4.94
CA SER A 47 0.36 -15.35 -5.92
C SER A 47 1.44 -15.10 -6.96
N ALA A 48 1.85 -13.85 -7.18
CA ALA A 48 3.16 -13.53 -7.71
C ALA A 48 4.15 -13.72 -6.55
N LYS A 49 5.01 -14.74 -6.65
CA LYS A 49 6.12 -14.92 -5.72
C LYS A 49 7.08 -13.75 -5.92
N VAL A 50 6.79 -12.62 -5.30
CA VAL A 50 7.75 -11.52 -5.22
C VAL A 50 8.70 -11.90 -4.11
N ASP A 51 9.75 -12.63 -4.50
CA ASP A 51 10.94 -12.75 -3.67
C ASP A 51 11.32 -11.33 -3.23
N PRO A 52 11.42 -11.03 -1.91
CA PRO A 52 11.81 -9.70 -1.42
C PRO A 52 13.25 -9.28 -1.81
N GLU A 53 13.92 -10.09 -2.63
CA GLU A 53 15.23 -9.85 -3.24
C GLU A 53 15.17 -9.56 -4.75
N ALA A 54 14.00 -9.66 -5.39
CA ALA A 54 13.74 -9.18 -6.74
C ALA A 54 13.09 -7.80 -6.67
N GLY A 55 13.87 -6.78 -6.30
CA GLY A 55 13.49 -5.36 -6.25
C GLY A 55 13.24 -4.73 -7.63
N VAL A 56 12.68 -5.49 -8.57
CA VAL A 56 12.23 -4.99 -9.85
C VAL A 56 10.95 -5.76 -10.15
N VAL A 57 9.80 -5.17 -9.80
CA VAL A 57 8.59 -5.45 -10.60
C VAL A 57 8.97 -5.09 -12.03
N PRO A 58 8.91 -6.03 -12.99
CA PRO A 58 9.09 -5.69 -14.40
C PRO A 58 8.18 -4.49 -14.70
N GLU A 59 8.62 -3.49 -15.46
CA GLU A 59 7.74 -2.39 -15.91
C GLU A 59 6.45 -2.92 -16.57
N SER A 60 6.47 -4.18 -17.04
CA SER A 60 5.35 -4.94 -17.58
C SER A 60 4.32 -5.44 -16.54
N GLU A 61 4.64 -5.48 -15.24
CA GLU A 61 3.74 -5.92 -14.14
C GLU A 61 3.32 -4.76 -13.22
N ALA A 62 3.92 -3.58 -13.38
CA ALA A 62 3.37 -2.36 -12.81
C ALA A 62 2.01 -2.11 -13.46
N ARG A 63 0.92 -2.46 -12.77
CA ARG A 63 -0.42 -2.18 -13.25
C ARG A 63 -0.55 -0.67 -13.42
N GLU A 64 -0.49 -0.20 -14.67
CA GLU A 64 -0.74 1.20 -15.00
C GLU A 64 -2.15 1.53 -14.53
N PHE A 65 -2.27 2.45 -13.56
CA PHE A 65 -3.59 2.92 -13.13
C PHE A 65 -4.28 3.53 -14.34
N THR A 66 -5.47 3.02 -14.65
CA THR A 66 -6.29 3.62 -15.70
C THR A 66 -6.63 5.06 -15.33
N GLN A 67 -6.87 5.91 -16.33
CA GLN A 67 -7.25 7.30 -16.10
C GLN A 67 -8.46 7.41 -15.15
N ALA A 68 -9.42 6.48 -15.26
CA ALA A 68 -10.59 6.41 -14.39
C ALA A 68 -10.24 6.07 -12.93
N GLU A 69 -9.29 5.15 -12.71
CA GLU A 69 -8.79 4.82 -11.36
C GLU A 69 -8.02 6.01 -10.76
N LEU A 70 -7.20 6.70 -11.55
CA LEU A 70 -6.49 7.91 -11.11
C LEU A 70 -7.45 9.03 -10.72
N ASP A 71 -8.51 9.26 -11.48
CA ASP A 71 -9.53 10.26 -11.15
C ASP A 71 -10.31 9.90 -9.88
N ASP A 72 -10.51 8.61 -9.60
CA ASP A 72 -11.13 8.16 -8.36
C ASP A 72 -10.22 8.37 -7.15
N VAL A 73 -8.92 8.08 -7.30
CA VAL A 73 -7.92 8.38 -6.27
C VAL A 73 -7.86 9.89 -6.03
N ARG A 74 -7.86 10.70 -7.09
CA ARG A 74 -7.86 12.16 -6.98
C ARG A 74 -9.07 12.67 -6.19
N ARG A 75 -10.29 12.24 -6.53
CA ARG A 75 -11.50 12.61 -5.77
C ARG A 75 -11.43 12.17 -4.32
N LYS A 76 -10.91 10.97 -4.04
CA LYS A 76 -10.69 10.50 -2.67
C LYS A 76 -9.70 11.39 -1.92
N LEU A 77 -8.62 11.81 -2.57
CA LEU A 77 -7.63 12.72 -1.99
C LEU A 77 -8.21 14.10 -1.67
N GLU A 78 -9.03 14.67 -2.57
CA GLU A 78 -9.78 15.91 -2.33
C GLU A 78 -10.72 15.78 -1.11
N ASN A 79 -11.49 14.70 -1.04
CA ASN A 79 -12.40 14.45 0.10
C ASN A 79 -11.67 14.21 1.42
N LEU A 80 -10.43 13.74 1.37
CA LEU A 80 -9.57 13.54 2.53
C LEU A 80 -8.75 14.80 2.89
N GLY A 81 -8.85 15.88 2.10
CA GLY A 81 -8.20 17.16 2.33
C GLY A 81 -6.70 17.20 1.99
N TYR A 82 -6.25 16.33 1.10
CA TYR A 82 -4.85 16.26 0.65
C TYR A 82 -4.56 17.04 -0.64
N LEU A 83 -5.61 17.51 -1.34
CA LEU A 83 -5.57 18.34 -2.54
C LEU A 83 -6.43 19.60 -2.36
#